data_AF-T2JUU9-F1
#
_entry.id   AF-T2JUU9-F1
#
_cell.length_a   1.000
_cell.length_b   1.000
_cell.length_c   1.000
_cell.angle_alpha   90.00
_cell.angle_beta   90.00
_cell.angle_gamma   90.00
#
_symmetry.space_group_name_H-M   'P 1'
#
loop_
_entity.id
_entity.type
_entity.pdbx_description
1 polymer ?
#
loop_
_entity_poly.entity_id
_entity_poly.type
_entity_poly.pdbx_seq_one_letter_code
_entity_poly.pdbx_strand_id
1 'polypeptide(L)'
;MISSPEQRPYFFSKNQSQGRIYPENIEKFSKLLRGFSFRQLAVVTNKDELQIAQYIYKFIENRSVILREPESPFDKLPQFEEDKKPSQYLPEEENPINLRSAERAKTYKLFCVDDSPTMLQEISRFLDNKRLTIKAMTESKKALLEIIRFKPDIILLDVGMPGIDGYQLCKLIRNHPLFKNTPIIMVTGHKGLIDRAKARVAGSSDYLTKPFTQSDLLNMVIRYLT
;
A
#
# COMPACT_ATOMS: atom_id res chain seq x y z
N MET A 1 2.63 5.64 26.38
CA MET A 1 4.00 5.10 26.22
C MET A 1 4.06 4.34 24.91
N ILE A 2 5.25 4.05 24.37
CA ILE A 2 5.37 3.15 23.21
C ILE A 2 5.16 1.73 23.75
N SER A 3 4.06 1.10 23.36
CA SER A 3 3.63 -0.24 23.82
C SER A 3 3.48 -1.24 22.68
N SER A 4 3.54 -0.79 21.42
CA SER A 4 3.44 -1.68 20.27
C SER A 4 4.21 -1.14 19.06
N PRO A 5 4.87 -2.02 18.28
CA PRO A 5 5.51 -1.64 17.02
C PRO A 5 4.50 -1.20 15.95
N GLU A 6 3.22 -1.48 16.15
CA GLU A 6 2.14 -1.04 15.25
C GLU A 6 1.56 0.33 15.64
N GLN A 7 2.02 0.94 16.74
CA GLN A 7 1.66 2.32 17.06
C GLN A 7 2.24 3.29 16.04
N ARG A 8 1.49 4.36 15.80
CA ARG A 8 1.78 5.32 14.74
C ARG A 8 2.17 6.67 15.34
N PRO A 9 3.43 7.10 15.22
CA PRO A 9 3.85 8.42 15.67
C PRO A 9 3.40 9.52 14.69
N TYR A 10 2.87 10.63 15.21
CA TYR A 10 2.52 11.82 14.43
C TYR A 10 3.03 13.08 15.09
N PHE A 11 3.62 14.00 14.32
CA PHE A 11 3.94 15.32 14.87
C PHE A 11 2.66 16.10 15.20
N PHE A 12 2.59 16.60 16.43
CA PHE A 12 1.49 17.42 16.91
C PHE A 12 1.67 18.86 16.41
N SER A 13 0.94 19.23 15.36
CA SER A 13 0.93 20.60 14.85
C SER A 13 -0.03 21.46 15.68
N LYS A 14 0.41 21.98 16.82
CA LYS A 14 -0.22 23.18 17.41
C LYS A 14 0.47 24.42 16.84
N ASN A 15 -0.27 25.18 16.04
CA ASN A 15 0.02 26.52 15.55
C ASN A 15 1.21 26.69 14.59
N GLN A 16 0.92 27.08 13.35
CA GLN A 16 1.85 27.63 12.35
C GLN A 16 2.46 29.00 12.77
N SER A 17 2.67 29.27 14.07
CA SER A 17 2.95 30.62 14.57
C SER A 17 4.14 30.74 15.51
N GLN A 18 4.96 29.70 15.68
CA GLN A 18 6.27 29.85 16.30
C GLN A 18 7.29 29.04 15.52
N GLY A 19 8.20 29.75 14.84
CA GLY A 19 9.24 29.22 13.97
C GLY A 19 10.26 28.38 14.72
N ARG A 20 9.87 27.17 15.12
CA ARG A 20 10.84 26.08 15.33
C ARG A 20 11.21 25.57 13.94
N ILE A 21 12.30 26.12 13.41
CA ILE A 21 12.99 25.56 12.26
C ILE A 21 13.46 24.17 12.69
N TYR A 22 12.67 23.17 12.32
CA TYR A 22 13.09 21.79 12.41
C TYR A 22 14.24 21.61 11.40
N PRO A 23 15.40 21.05 11.79
CA PRO A 23 16.45 20.70 10.84
C PRO A 23 15.85 19.96 9.65
N GLU A 24 16.37 20.13 8.42
CA GLU A 24 15.79 19.51 7.20
C GLU A 24 15.48 18.02 7.35
N ASN A 25 16.29 17.33 8.14
CA ASN A 25 16.13 15.93 8.50
C ASN A 25 14.77 15.67 9.19
N ILE A 26 14.34 16.55 10.10
CA ILE A 26 13.07 16.43 10.82
C ILE A 26 11.87 16.77 9.92
N GLU A 27 11.99 17.67 8.93
CA GLU A 27 10.88 17.93 8.00
C GLU A 27 10.60 16.71 7.11
N LYS A 28 11.66 16.13 6.51
CA LYS A 28 11.56 14.87 5.75
C LYS A 28 11.02 13.75 6.62
N PHE A 29 11.52 13.66 7.85
CA PHE A 29 11.09 12.67 8.81
C PHE A 29 9.64 12.88 9.26
N SER A 30 9.17 14.13 9.38
CA SER A 30 7.79 14.45 9.74
C SER A 30 6.77 14.01 8.69
N LYS A 31 7.15 14.11 7.41
CA LYS A 31 6.37 13.58 6.29
C LYS A 31 6.34 12.05 6.35
N LEU A 32 7.46 11.43 6.73
CA LEU A 32 7.58 9.98 6.88
C LEU A 32 6.79 9.42 8.08
N LEU A 33 6.75 10.14 9.20
CA LEU A 33 5.97 9.71 10.38
C LEU A 33 4.46 9.71 10.11
N ARG A 34 3.96 10.60 9.22
CA ARG A 34 2.54 10.67 8.90
C ARG A 34 2.07 9.40 8.20
N GLY A 35 1.38 8.54 8.96
CA GLY A 35 0.69 7.37 8.43
C GLY A 35 1.46 6.06 8.55
N PHE A 36 2.68 6.07 9.10
CA PHE A 36 3.50 4.87 9.27
C PHE A 36 3.55 4.41 10.73
N SER A 37 3.51 3.10 10.97
CA SER A 37 3.84 2.51 12.27
C SER A 37 5.35 2.42 12.50
N PHE A 38 5.80 2.17 13.73
CA PHE A 38 7.23 1.94 14.01
C PHE A 38 7.81 0.80 13.18
N ARG A 39 7.06 -0.30 13.00
CA ARG A 39 7.44 -1.43 12.13
C ARG A 39 7.65 -0.98 10.68
N GLN A 40 6.72 -0.18 10.15
CA GLN A 40 6.84 0.27 8.76
C GLN A 40 7.97 1.30 8.60
N LEU A 41 8.20 2.15 9.59
CA LEU A 41 9.34 3.07 9.61
C LEU A 41 10.68 2.30 9.63
N ALA A 42 10.77 1.21 10.39
CA ALA A 42 11.93 0.33 10.44
C ALA A 42 12.29 -0.22 9.05
N VAL A 43 11.28 -0.73 8.35
CA VAL A 43 11.42 -1.26 6.99
C VAL A 43 11.89 -0.16 6.03
N VAL A 44 11.22 1.00 6.01
CA VAL A 44 11.50 2.06 5.02
C VAL A 44 12.84 2.76 5.27
N THR A 45 13.26 2.86 6.54
CA THR A 45 14.53 3.51 6.89
C THR A 45 15.70 2.53 6.99
N ASN A 46 15.45 1.22 6.81
CA ASN A 46 16.43 0.15 7.04
C ASN A 46 17.12 0.28 8.41
N LYS A 47 16.32 0.55 9.45
CA LYS A 47 16.77 0.70 10.84
C LYS A 47 15.93 -0.19 11.74
N ASP A 48 16.48 -0.49 12.91
CA ASP A 48 15.75 -1.25 13.92
C ASP A 48 14.60 -0.43 14.54
N GLU A 49 13.49 -1.09 14.87
CA GLU A 49 12.31 -0.47 15.50
C GLU A 49 12.67 0.24 16.81
N LEU A 50 13.57 -0.35 17.61
CA LEU A 50 14.05 0.21 18.87
C LEU A 50 14.88 1.48 18.64
N GLN A 51 15.72 1.50 17.60
CA GLN A 51 16.51 2.69 17.26
C GLN A 51 15.62 3.85 16.83
N ILE A 52 14.54 3.57 16.10
CA ILE A 52 13.56 4.57 15.68
C ILE A 52 12.76 5.05 16.90
N ALA A 53 12.30 4.14 17.75
CA ALA A 53 11.62 4.47 18.99
C ALA A 53 12.48 5.39 19.87
N GLN A 54 13.77 5.06 20.07
CA GLN A 54 14.72 5.86 20.83
C GLN A 54 14.95 7.25 20.20
N TYR A 55 15.06 7.32 18.87
CA TYR A 55 15.23 8.58 18.16
C TYR A 55 14.01 9.51 18.34
N ILE A 56 12.80 8.95 18.33
CA ILE A 56 11.54 9.71 18.42
C ILE A 56 11.16 10.00 19.87
N TYR A 57 11.63 9.22 20.83
CA TYR A 57 11.26 9.28 22.25
C TYR A 57 11.33 10.70 22.84
N LYS A 58 12.43 11.43 22.58
CA LYS A 58 12.61 12.81 23.05
C LYS A 58 11.56 13.79 22.54
N PHE A 59 10.96 13.51 21.38
CA PHE A 59 9.87 14.31 20.82
C PHE A 59 8.51 13.91 21.40
N ILE A 60 8.36 12.67 21.85
CA ILE A 60 7.16 12.19 22.56
C ILE A 60 7.12 12.80 23.96
N GLU A 61 8.22 12.78 24.71
CA GLU A 61 8.32 13.41 26.03
C GLU A 61 7.98 14.89 25.98
N ASN A 62 8.52 15.59 24.96
CA ASN A 62 8.26 17.02 24.76
C ASN A 62 6.92 17.32 24.08
N ARG A 63 6.04 16.32 23.92
CA ARG A 63 4.70 16.41 23.30
C ARG A 63 4.68 16.96 21.86
N SER A 64 5.83 16.94 21.19
CA SER A 64 5.95 17.28 19.76
C SER A 64 5.48 16.14 18.87
N VAL A 65 5.50 14.89 19.37
CA VAL A 65 4.97 13.70 18.70
C VAL A 65 3.92 13.04 19.60
N ILE A 66 2.76 12.75 19.02
CA ILE A 66 1.70 11.94 19.63
C ILE A 66 1.74 10.52 19.06
N LEU A 67 1.40 9.54 19.89
CA LEU A 67 1.21 8.17 19.44
C LEU A 67 -0.28 7.92 19.24
N ARG A 68 -0.63 7.29 18.13
CA ARG A 68 -1.97 6.73 17.91
C ARG A 68 -1.92 5.22 17.93
N GLU A 69 -3.04 4.65 18.34
CA GLU A 69 -3.24 3.20 18.31
C GLU A 69 -3.09 2.65 16.88
N PRO A 70 -2.73 1.35 16.77
CA PRO A 70 -2.65 0.66 15.48
C PRO A 70 -3.93 0.78 14.66
N GLU A 71 -3.83 0.67 13.33
CA GLU A 71 -5.01 0.50 12.48
C GLU A 71 -5.40 -0.97 12.38
N SER A 72 -6.62 -1.22 11.95
CA SER A 72 -7.04 -2.57 11.61
C SER A 72 -6.21 -3.19 10.49
N PRO A 73 -5.84 -4.48 10.59
CA PRO A 73 -6.28 -5.48 11.57
C PRO A 73 -5.46 -5.50 12.88
N PHE A 74 -4.44 -4.66 13.01
CA PHE A 74 -3.49 -4.70 14.12
C PHE A 74 -4.06 -4.13 15.43
N ASP A 75 -5.12 -3.33 15.35
CA ASP A 75 -5.94 -2.89 16.49
C ASP A 75 -6.57 -4.05 17.27
N LYS A 76 -6.78 -5.19 16.62
CA LYS A 76 -7.35 -6.41 17.20
C LYS A 76 -6.30 -7.36 17.79
N LEU A 77 -5.01 -7.00 17.71
CA LEU A 77 -3.98 -7.83 18.32
C LEU A 77 -4.09 -7.78 19.85
N PRO A 78 -3.83 -8.90 20.54
CA PRO A 78 -3.75 -8.88 22.00
C PRO A 78 -2.68 -7.87 22.41
N GLN A 79 -3.11 -6.83 23.13
CA GLN A 79 -2.18 -5.89 23.72
C GLN A 79 -1.49 -6.59 24.90
N PHE A 80 -0.16 -6.56 24.93
CA PHE A 80 0.57 -6.95 26.12
C PHE A 80 0.29 -5.88 27.18
N GLU A 81 -0.68 -6.11 28.07
CA GLU A 81 -0.77 -5.32 29.29
C GLU A 81 0.53 -5.54 30.08
N GLU A 82 1.27 -4.46 30.33
CA GLU A 82 2.42 -4.48 31.25
C GLU A 82 1.94 -5.02 32.60
N ASP A 83 2.44 -6.20 32.98
CA ASP A 83 2.42 -6.85 34.29
C ASP A 83 1.26 -6.46 35.23
N LYS A 84 0.09 -7.08 35.02
CA LYS A 84 -0.71 -7.49 36.18
C LYS A 84 -0.20 -8.85 36.63
N LYS A 85 0.37 -8.89 37.84
CA LYS A 85 0.86 -10.06 38.59
C LYS A 85 0.00 -11.31 38.33
N PRO A 86 0.60 -12.53 38.36
CA PRO A 86 -0.08 -13.76 37.97
C PRO A 86 -1.31 -13.99 38.84
N SER A 87 -2.49 -13.72 38.29
CA SER A 87 -3.76 -14.11 38.89
C SER A 87 -3.99 -15.59 38.56
N GLN A 88 -4.30 -16.35 39.59
CA GLN A 88 -4.54 -17.79 39.58
C GLN A 88 -5.51 -18.19 38.46
N TYR A 89 -5.16 -19.27 37.77
CA TYR A 89 -6.07 -19.99 36.88
C TYR A 89 -7.32 -20.42 37.66
N LEU A 90 -8.47 -19.92 37.23
CA LEU A 90 -9.78 -20.54 37.45
C LEU A 90 -10.29 -21.01 36.07
N PRO A 91 -10.89 -22.20 35.97
CA PRO A 91 -11.34 -22.74 34.69
C PRO A 91 -12.52 -21.91 34.16
N GLU A 92 -12.36 -21.32 32.97
CA GLU A 92 -13.46 -20.65 32.28
C GLU A 92 -14.40 -21.69 31.66
N GLU A 93 -15.67 -21.59 32.05
CA GLU A 93 -16.78 -22.32 31.45
C GLU A 93 -16.92 -22.00 29.95
N GLU A 94 -17.30 -23.03 29.20
CA GLU A 94 -17.51 -22.97 27.75
C GLU A 94 -18.54 -21.89 27.37
N ASN A 95 -18.04 -20.77 26.82
CA ASN A 95 -18.88 -19.80 26.15
C ASN A 95 -19.00 -20.20 24.66
N PRO A 96 -20.20 -20.49 24.13
CA PRO A 96 -20.34 -20.97 22.76
C PRO A 96 -19.84 -19.89 21.80
N ILE A 97 -18.78 -20.23 21.07
CA ILE A 97 -18.14 -19.37 20.07
C ILE A 97 -19.24 -18.79 19.16
N ASN A 98 -19.25 -17.47 18.99
CA ASN A 98 -20.12 -16.82 18.02
C ASN A 98 -19.48 -16.96 16.64
N LEU A 99 -19.79 -18.05 15.93
CA LEU A 99 -19.24 -18.44 14.62
C LEU A 99 -19.65 -17.51 13.44
N ARG A 100 -20.14 -16.27 13.69
CA ARG A 100 -20.80 -15.45 12.66
C ARG A 100 -20.07 -14.19 12.18
N SER A 101 -18.80 -13.98 12.52
CA SER A 101 -18.07 -12.81 11.98
C SER A 101 -16.56 -13.04 11.82
N ALA A 102 -16.16 -14.19 11.28
CA ALA A 102 -14.98 -14.19 10.41
C ALA A 102 -15.43 -13.54 9.09
N GLU A 103 -15.43 -12.21 9.02
CA GLU A 103 -15.55 -11.50 7.74
C GLU A 103 -14.52 -12.13 6.80
N ARG A 104 -14.96 -12.82 5.74
CA ARG A 104 -14.07 -13.28 4.68
C ARG A 104 -13.37 -12.04 4.16
N ALA A 105 -12.12 -11.84 4.57
CA ALA A 105 -11.28 -10.77 4.07
C ALA A 105 -11.35 -10.79 2.54
N LYS A 106 -11.92 -9.74 1.93
CA LYS A 106 -12.10 -9.65 0.49
C LYS A 106 -10.74 -9.80 -0.19
N THR A 107 -10.61 -10.79 -1.06
CA THR A 107 -9.44 -10.97 -1.94
C THR A 107 -9.66 -10.16 -3.21
N TYR A 108 -8.70 -9.32 -3.55
CA TYR A 108 -8.69 -8.52 -4.77
C TYR A 108 -7.93 -9.22 -5.89
N LYS A 109 -8.37 -9.03 -7.12
CA LYS A 109 -7.76 -9.59 -8.33
C LYS A 109 -7.00 -8.50 -9.07
N LEU A 110 -5.70 -8.68 -9.23
CA LEU A 110 -4.85 -7.78 -10.01
C LEU A 110 -4.43 -8.47 -11.30
N PHE A 111 -4.60 -7.79 -12.42
CA PHE A 111 -4.10 -8.25 -13.72
C PHE A 111 -2.93 -7.37 -14.16
N CYS A 112 -1.83 -7.98 -14.59
CA CYS A 112 -0.64 -7.28 -15.01
C CYS A 112 -0.22 -7.70 -16.43
N VAL A 113 0.07 -6.72 -17.29
CA VAL A 113 0.59 -6.96 -18.63
C VAL A 113 1.86 -6.15 -18.83
N ASP A 114 2.96 -6.84 -19.12
CA ASP A 114 4.28 -6.27 -19.39
C ASP A 114 5.06 -7.28 -20.22
N ASP A 115 5.70 -6.84 -21.30
CA ASP A 115 6.47 -7.74 -22.18
C ASP A 115 7.79 -8.20 -21.55
N SER A 116 8.22 -7.58 -20.44
CA SER A 116 9.36 -8.01 -19.63
C SER A 116 8.94 -9.03 -18.56
N PRO A 117 9.37 -10.31 -18.66
CA PRO A 117 9.11 -11.30 -17.62
C PRO A 117 9.72 -10.91 -16.27
N THR A 118 10.85 -10.21 -16.28
CA THR A 118 11.54 -9.72 -15.08
C THR A 118 10.68 -8.69 -14.34
N MET A 119 10.05 -7.77 -15.07
CA MET A 119 9.15 -6.77 -14.48
C MET A 119 7.91 -7.43 -13.86
N LEU A 120 7.32 -8.43 -14.53
CA LEU A 120 6.19 -9.20 -13.99
C LEU A 120 6.56 -9.94 -12.69
N GLN A 121 7.74 -10.53 -12.63
CA GLN A 121 8.26 -11.18 -11.42
C GLN A 121 8.49 -10.15 -10.30
N GLU A 122 9.05 -9.00 -10.62
CA GLU A 122 9.27 -7.92 -9.65
C GLU A 122 7.96 -7.39 -9.07
N ILE A 123 6.96 -7.12 -9.91
CA ILE A 123 5.61 -6.71 -9.50
C ILE A 123 4.98 -7.77 -8.59
N SER A 124 5.10 -9.04 -8.95
CA SER A 124 4.55 -10.15 -8.15
C SER A 124 5.22 -10.23 -6.78
N ARG A 125 6.55 -10.06 -6.73
CA ARG A 125 7.33 -10.01 -5.48
C ARG A 125 6.96 -8.80 -4.62
N PHE A 126 6.79 -7.64 -5.23
CA PHE A 126 6.42 -6.41 -4.53
C PHE A 126 5.03 -6.47 -3.92
N LEU A 127 4.12 -7.19 -4.57
CA LEU A 127 2.71 -7.31 -4.19
C LEU A 127 2.35 -8.66 -3.54
N ASP A 128 3.35 -9.40 -3.03
CA ASP A 128 3.16 -10.69 -2.37
C ASP A 128 2.36 -10.53 -1.06
N ASN A 129 1.04 -10.49 -1.21
CA ASN A 129 0.07 -10.18 -0.17
C ASN A 129 -1.07 -11.20 -0.25
N LYS A 130 -1.42 -11.80 0.90
CA LYS A 130 -2.48 -12.83 1.02
C LYS A 130 -3.88 -12.36 0.55
N ARG A 131 -4.08 -11.05 0.35
CA ARG A 131 -5.33 -10.46 -0.15
C ARG A 131 -5.31 -10.12 -1.64
N LEU A 132 -4.24 -10.40 -2.38
CA LEU A 132 -4.14 -10.18 -3.82
C LEU A 132 -3.97 -11.51 -4.55
N THR A 133 -4.82 -11.74 -5.55
CA THR A 133 -4.61 -12.76 -6.58
C THR A 133 -4.08 -12.07 -7.82
N ILE A 134 -2.82 -12.31 -8.17
CA ILE A 134 -2.16 -11.66 -9.30
C ILE A 134 -2.16 -12.60 -10.50
N LYS A 135 -2.59 -12.10 -11.66
CA LYS A 135 -2.41 -12.76 -12.96
C LYS A 135 -1.54 -11.89 -13.85
N ALA A 136 -0.38 -12.41 -14.24
CA ALA A 136 0.61 -11.71 -15.05
C ALA A 136 0.70 -12.33 -16.46
N MET A 137 0.88 -11.50 -17.49
CA MET A 137 1.02 -11.95 -18.88
C MET A 137 2.00 -11.06 -19.67
N THR A 138 2.73 -11.68 -20.59
CA THR A 138 3.65 -10.98 -21.50
C THR A 138 3.05 -10.66 -22.86
N GLU A 139 1.94 -11.31 -23.23
CA GLU A 139 1.34 -11.17 -24.56
C GLU A 139 0.16 -10.18 -24.58
N SER A 140 0.42 -8.93 -24.99
CA SER A 140 -0.60 -7.87 -25.06
C SER A 140 -1.80 -8.20 -25.97
N LYS A 141 -1.58 -8.94 -27.07
CA LYS A 141 -2.63 -9.35 -28.02
C LYS A 141 -3.71 -10.24 -27.43
N LYS A 142 -3.38 -11.04 -26.40
CA LYS A 142 -4.31 -11.95 -25.72
C LYS A 142 -4.88 -11.35 -24.44
N ALA A 143 -4.37 -10.20 -24.00
CA ALA A 143 -4.68 -9.62 -22.70
C ALA A 143 -6.17 -9.32 -22.51
N LEU A 144 -6.84 -8.70 -23.50
CA LEU A 144 -8.26 -8.34 -23.35
C LEU A 144 -9.14 -9.57 -23.07
N LEU A 145 -8.93 -10.67 -23.79
CA LEU A 145 -9.67 -11.91 -23.59
C LEU A 145 -9.46 -12.47 -22.18
N GLU A 146 -8.21 -12.48 -21.72
CA GLU A 146 -7.86 -12.99 -20.39
C GLU A 146 -8.33 -12.07 -19.25
N ILE A 147 -8.38 -10.75 -19.48
CA ILE A 147 -8.99 -9.77 -18.57
C ILE A 147 -10.50 -10.04 -18.43
N ILE A 148 -11.21 -10.27 -19.54
CA ILE A 148 -12.64 -10.62 -19.54
C ILE A 148 -12.91 -11.89 -18.70
N ARG A 149 -12.05 -12.90 -18.85
CA ARG A 149 -12.18 -14.17 -18.11
C ARG A 149 -11.84 -14.01 -16.63
N PHE A 150 -10.77 -13.27 -16.31
CA PHE A 150 -10.27 -13.13 -14.95
C PHE A 150 -11.11 -12.18 -14.10
N LYS A 151 -11.69 -11.14 -14.73
CA LYS A 151 -12.46 -10.06 -14.11
C LYS A 151 -11.68 -9.38 -12.96
N PRO A 152 -10.57 -8.69 -13.28
CA PRO A 152 -9.76 -8.04 -12.26
C PRO A 152 -10.47 -6.84 -11.61
N ASP A 153 -10.11 -6.59 -10.36
CA ASP A 153 -10.45 -5.38 -9.61
C ASP A 153 -9.51 -4.22 -9.97
N ILE A 154 -8.28 -4.50 -10.43
CA ILE A 154 -7.30 -3.51 -10.87
C ILE A 154 -6.39 -4.08 -11.97
N ILE A 155 -5.96 -3.22 -12.91
CA ILE A 155 -5.09 -3.59 -14.02
C ILE A 155 -3.83 -2.73 -14.00
N LEU A 156 -2.66 -3.37 -14.05
CA LEU A 156 -1.37 -2.74 -14.32
C LEU A 156 -0.99 -3.02 -15.77
N LEU A 157 -0.66 -1.96 -16.51
CA LEU A 157 -0.46 -2.06 -17.96
C LEU A 157 0.81 -1.34 -18.39
N ASP A 158 1.79 -2.09 -18.89
CA ASP A 158 2.96 -1.48 -19.49
C ASP A 158 2.59 -0.70 -20.77
N VAL A 159 3.25 0.43 -20.98
CA VAL A 159 3.05 1.26 -22.16
C VAL A 159 3.90 0.77 -23.34
N GLY A 160 5.13 0.34 -23.07
CA GLY A 160 6.19 0.10 -24.06
C GLY A 160 6.18 -1.28 -24.71
N MET A 161 5.00 -1.87 -24.95
CA MET A 161 4.89 -3.24 -25.45
C MET A 161 4.90 -3.33 -26.99
N PRO A 162 5.51 -4.37 -27.58
CA PRO A 162 5.47 -4.60 -29.02
C PRO A 162 4.07 -5.02 -29.51
N GLY A 163 3.71 -4.59 -30.72
CA GLY A 163 2.42 -4.89 -31.33
C GLY A 163 1.31 -3.98 -30.83
N ILE A 164 0.53 -4.44 -29.84
CA ILE A 164 -0.48 -3.61 -29.18
C ILE A 164 0.18 -2.95 -27.97
N ASP A 165 0.34 -1.63 -28.05
CA ASP A 165 0.88 -0.83 -26.94
C ASP A 165 -0.15 -0.65 -25.80
N GLY A 166 0.32 -0.19 -24.64
CA GLY A 166 -0.55 -0.02 -23.47
C GLY A 166 -1.69 0.98 -23.67
N TYR A 167 -1.49 2.04 -24.46
CA TYR A 167 -2.54 3.02 -24.71
C TYR A 167 -3.69 2.43 -25.54
N GLN A 168 -3.36 1.67 -26.58
CA GLN A 168 -4.33 0.97 -27.42
C GLN A 168 -5.09 -0.09 -26.60
N LEU A 169 -4.38 -0.91 -25.83
CA LEU A 169 -5.00 -1.92 -24.98
C LEU A 169 -5.90 -1.29 -23.90
N CYS A 170 -5.50 -0.17 -23.29
CA CYS A 170 -6.34 0.55 -22.34
C CYS A 170 -7.66 1.05 -22.98
N LYS A 171 -7.59 1.63 -24.19
CA LYS A 171 -8.79 2.03 -24.93
C LYS A 171 -9.72 0.84 -25.20
N LEU A 172 -9.17 -0.30 -25.60
CA LEU A 172 -9.94 -1.53 -25.82
C LEU A 172 -10.63 -2.00 -24.53
N ILE A 173 -9.92 -1.99 -23.40
CA ILE A 173 -10.49 -2.35 -22.09
C ILE A 173 -11.60 -1.36 -21.70
N ARG A 174 -11.39 -0.05 -21.88
CA ARG A 174 -12.36 1.00 -21.52
C ARG A 174 -13.62 0.97 -22.35
N ASN A 175 -13.52 0.58 -23.61
CA ASN A 175 -14.67 0.39 -24.48
C ASN A 175 -15.53 -0.82 -24.08
N HIS A 176 -14.99 -1.75 -23.28
CA HIS A 176 -15.73 -2.89 -22.78
C HIS A 176 -16.60 -2.52 -21.57
N PRO A 177 -17.94 -2.74 -21.59
CA PRO A 177 -18.84 -2.28 -20.53
C PRO A 177 -18.49 -2.77 -19.12
N LEU A 178 -17.97 -3.99 -18.99
CA LEU A 178 -17.57 -4.57 -17.69
C LEU A 178 -16.42 -3.81 -17.00
N PHE A 179 -15.59 -3.09 -17.75
CA PHE A 179 -14.34 -2.51 -17.24
C PHE A 179 -14.33 -0.98 -17.33
N LYS A 180 -15.49 -0.33 -17.52
CA LYS A 180 -15.57 1.14 -17.57
C LYS A 180 -14.96 1.81 -16.34
N ASN A 181 -15.17 1.22 -15.16
CA ASN A 181 -14.74 1.79 -13.88
C ASN A 181 -13.56 1.06 -13.24
N THR A 182 -13.10 -0.05 -13.83
CA THR A 182 -11.97 -0.81 -13.28
C THR A 182 -10.70 0.05 -13.32
N PRO A 183 -10.01 0.30 -12.19
CA PRO A 183 -8.75 1.04 -12.20
C PRO A 183 -7.73 0.44 -13.19
N ILE A 184 -7.21 1.29 -14.08
CA ILE A 184 -6.11 0.93 -15.01
C ILE A 184 -4.95 1.87 -14.72
N ILE A 185 -3.84 1.31 -14.24
CA ILE A 185 -2.61 2.04 -13.94
C ILE A 185 -1.62 1.77 -15.07
N MET A 186 -1.23 2.83 -15.77
CA MET A 186 -0.18 2.73 -16.78
C MET A 186 1.18 2.66 -16.13
N VAL A 187 1.99 1.68 -16.50
CA VAL A 187 3.38 1.55 -16.06
C VAL A 187 4.28 1.95 -17.22
N THR A 188 5.16 2.94 -17.05
CA THR A 188 5.91 3.49 -18.19
C THR A 188 7.34 3.88 -17.83
N GLY A 189 8.30 3.58 -18.69
CA GLY A 189 9.66 4.12 -18.60
C GLY A 189 9.80 5.58 -19.06
N HIS A 190 8.77 6.13 -19.71
CA HIS A 190 8.80 7.47 -20.28
C HIS A 190 8.32 8.51 -19.27
N LYS A 191 9.10 9.59 -19.10
CA LYS A 191 8.86 10.67 -18.13
C LYS A 191 8.17 11.90 -18.75
N GLY A 192 7.68 11.80 -19.99
CA GLY A 192 7.20 12.95 -20.76
C GLY A 192 5.80 13.46 -20.34
N LEU A 193 5.59 14.77 -20.42
CA LEU A 193 4.25 15.38 -20.29
C LEU A 193 3.26 14.86 -21.34
N ILE A 194 3.76 14.52 -22.53
CA ILE A 194 2.99 13.97 -23.64
C ILE A 194 2.38 12.61 -23.26
N ASP A 195 3.07 11.81 -22.45
CA ASP A 195 2.61 10.48 -22.05
C ASP A 195 1.45 10.55 -21.05
N ARG A 196 1.45 11.53 -20.14
CA ARG A 196 0.31 11.77 -19.24
C ARG A 196 -0.94 12.20 -19.98
N ALA A 197 -0.79 13.06 -21.00
CA ALA A 197 -1.91 13.47 -21.84
C ALA A 197 -2.48 12.28 -22.62
N LYS A 198 -1.63 11.45 -23.23
CA LYS A 198 -2.03 10.23 -23.92
C LYS A 198 -2.70 9.21 -22.99
N ALA A 199 -2.18 9.03 -21.77
CA ALA A 199 -2.75 8.15 -20.76
C ALA A 199 -4.17 8.58 -20.38
N ARG A 200 -4.37 9.89 -20.14
CA ARG A 200 -5.69 10.45 -19.85
C ARG A 200 -6.67 10.28 -21.01
N VAL A 201 -6.21 10.50 -22.25
CA VAL A 201 -7.04 10.29 -23.46
C VAL A 201 -7.36 8.81 -23.67
N ALA A 202 -6.47 7.89 -23.30
CA ALA A 202 -6.73 6.46 -23.34
C ALA A 202 -7.72 5.98 -22.26
N GLY A 203 -7.96 6.81 -21.23
CA GLY A 203 -8.85 6.51 -20.12
C GLY A 203 -8.17 5.81 -18.94
N SER A 204 -6.85 5.88 -18.80
CA SER A 204 -6.19 5.34 -17.62
C SER A 204 -6.61 6.09 -16.35
N SER A 205 -6.59 5.39 -15.22
CA SER A 205 -6.92 5.95 -13.91
C SER A 205 -5.75 6.69 -13.29
N ASP A 206 -4.54 6.16 -13.42
CA ASP A 206 -3.29 6.79 -13.00
C ASP A 206 -2.11 6.29 -13.85
N TYR A 207 -0.91 6.76 -13.54
CA TYR A 207 0.35 6.30 -14.10
C TYR A 207 1.42 6.09 -13.01
N LEU A 208 2.26 5.10 -13.21
CA LEU A 208 3.44 4.79 -12.40
C LEU A 208 4.68 4.77 -13.31
N THR A 209 5.68 5.56 -12.97
CA THR A 209 6.89 5.71 -13.78
C THR A 209 7.96 4.71 -13.34
N LYS A 210 8.57 4.01 -14.30
CA LYS A 210 9.75 3.15 -14.10
C LYS A 210 11.03 4.01 -14.04
N PRO A 211 12.02 3.66 -13.19
CA PRO A 211 11.94 2.65 -12.14
C PRO A 211 11.04 3.11 -10.98
N PHE A 212 10.34 2.18 -10.33
CA PHE A 212 9.52 2.42 -9.15
C PHE A 212 9.94 1.48 -8.01
N THR A 213 9.69 1.89 -6.77
CA THR A 213 9.93 1.09 -5.58
C THR A 213 8.73 0.20 -5.26
N GLN A 214 8.93 -0.80 -4.39
CA GLN A 214 7.83 -1.60 -3.84
C GLN A 214 6.74 -0.72 -3.19
N SER A 215 7.16 0.32 -2.45
CA SER A 215 6.26 1.24 -1.78
C SER A 215 5.42 2.06 -2.77
N ASP A 216 6.02 2.53 -3.86
CA ASP A 216 5.29 3.27 -4.90
C ASP A 216 4.16 2.41 -5.49
N LEU A 217 4.46 1.15 -5.81
CA LEU A 217 3.52 0.21 -6.38
C LEU A 217 2.41 -0.18 -5.39
N LEU A 218 2.76 -0.52 -4.14
CA LEU A 218 1.78 -0.87 -3.11
C LEU A 218 0.83 0.28 -2.81
N ASN A 219 1.36 1.48 -2.61
CA ASN A 219 0.55 2.66 -2.34
C ASN A 219 -0.42 2.97 -3.49
N MET A 220 0.05 2.80 -4.73
CA MET A 220 -0.78 2.96 -5.91
C MET A 220 -1.92 1.93 -5.94
N VAL A 221 -1.61 0.64 -5.74
CA VAL A 221 -2.61 -0.43 -5.76
C VAL A 221 -3.63 -0.28 -4.64
N ILE A 222 -3.18 0.01 -3.41
CA ILE A 222 -4.07 0.18 -2.24
C ILE A 222 -5.02 1.36 -2.46
N ARG A 223 -4.53 2.52 -2.93
CA ARG A 223 -5.35 3.72 -3.22
C ARG A 223 -6.58 3.42 -4.07
N TYR A 224 -6.50 2.46 -4.98
CA TYR A 224 -7.57 2.13 -5.91
C TYR A 224 -8.43 0.92 -5.49
N LEU A 225 -8.02 0.17 -4.47
CA LEU A 225 -8.75 -0.99 -3.96
C LEU A 225 -9.48 -0.73 -2.63
N THR A 226 -9.11 0.33 -1.90
CA THR A 226 -9.71 0.75 -0.62
C THR A 226 -10.24 2.16 -0.71
#